data_AF-A0A3D4A9N1-F1
#
_entry.id   AF-A0A3D4A9N1-F1
#
_cell.length_a   1.000
_cell.length_b   1.000
_cell.length_c   1.000
_cell.angle_alpha   90.00
_cell.angle_beta   90.00
_cell.angle_gamma   90.00
#
_symmetry.space_group_name_H-M   'P 1'
#
loop_
_entity.id
_entity.type
_entity.pdbx_description
1 polymer ?
#
loop_
_entity_poly.entity_id
_entity_poly.type
_entity_poly.pdbx_seq_one_letter_code
_entity_poly.pdbx_strand_id
1 'polypeptide(L)' 'RRTLQDQVTGTVRWSDCMDRLAKRGCDFFIELGPGGVLAGLLKRTREDADVVSVSDAESVRKCAERL' A
#
# COMPACT_ATOMS: atom_id res chain seq x y z
N ARG A 1 -10.18 -1.34 -20.21
CA ARG A 1 -11.25 -0.61 -19.47
C ARG A 1 -12.21 -1.54 -18.73
N ARG A 2 -12.53 -2.74 -19.25
CA ARG A 2 -13.42 -3.72 -18.60
C ARG A 2 -13.07 -3.96 -17.12
N THR A 3 -11.81 -4.17 -16.77
CA THR A 3 -11.39 -4.47 -15.38
C THR A 3 -11.75 -3.37 -14.36
N LEU A 4 -11.57 -2.09 -14.70
CA LEU A 4 -11.92 -0.98 -13.79
C LEU A 4 -13.43 -0.80 -13.68
N GLN A 5 -14.17 -1.05 -14.76
CA GLN A 5 -15.63 -1.03 -14.75
C GLN A 5 -16.19 -2.15 -13.88
N ASP A 6 -15.67 -3.37 -14.01
CA ASP A 6 -16.09 -4.52 -13.22
C ASP A 6 -15.73 -4.35 -11.73
N GLN A 7 -14.67 -3.60 -11.41
CA GLN A 7 -14.27 -3.33 -10.03
C GLN A 7 -15.30 -2.48 -9.26
N VAL A 8 -16.14 -1.72 -9.94
CA VAL A 8 -17.18 -0.89 -9.28
C VAL A 8 -18.16 -1.77 -8.48
N THR A 9 -18.46 -2.97 -8.97
CA THR A 9 -19.37 -3.92 -8.30
C THR A 9 -18.64 -5.17 -7.78
N GLY A 10 -17.35 -5.33 -8.09
CA GLY A 10 -16.53 -6.45 -7.69
C GLY A 10 -15.91 -6.30 -6.30
N THR A 11 -15.58 -7.44 -5.67
CA THR A 11 -14.85 -7.47 -4.40
C THR A 11 -13.45 -6.91 -4.54
N VAL A 12 -13.05 -6.02 -3.64
CA VAL A 12 -11.66 -5.53 -3.53
C VAL A 12 -10.79 -6.63 -2.91
N ARG A 13 -9.94 -7.24 -3.72
CA ARG A 13 -9.03 -8.33 -3.31
C ARG A 13 -7.71 -7.81 -2.72
N TRP A 14 -7.78 -6.97 -1.69
CA TRP A 14 -6.62 -6.28 -1.11
C TRP A 14 -5.53 -7.23 -0.61
N SER A 15 -5.86 -8.21 0.23
CA SER A 15 -4.89 -9.16 0.79
C SER A 15 -4.17 -9.96 -0.29
N ASP A 16 -4.90 -10.40 -1.33
CA ASP A 16 -4.31 -11.12 -2.46
C ASP A 16 -3.30 -10.26 -3.24
N CYS A 17 -3.56 -8.95 -3.36
CA CYS A 17 -2.61 -8.02 -3.98
C CYS A 17 -1.33 -7.91 -3.16
N MET A 18 -1.44 -7.73 -1.84
CA MET A 18 -0.28 -7.60 -0.95
C MET A 18 0.55 -8.88 -0.91
N ASP A 19 -0.09 -10.06 -0.82
CA ASP A 19 0.60 -11.34 -0.87
C ASP A 19 1.34 -11.57 -2.18
N ARG A 20 0.77 -11.15 -3.30
CA ARG A 20 1.43 -11.23 -4.61
C ARG A 20 2.65 -10.31 -4.70
N LEU A 21 2.59 -9.11 -4.12
CA LEU A 21 3.72 -8.19 -4.09
C LEU A 21 4.85 -8.71 -3.20
N ALA A 22 4.51 -9.22 -2.01
CA ALA A 22 5.50 -9.82 -1.11
C ALA A 22 6.18 -11.05 -1.74
N LYS A 23 5.43 -11.91 -2.45
CA LYS A 23 5.99 -13.03 -3.21
C LYS A 23 6.95 -12.61 -4.34
N ARG A 24 6.89 -11.35 -4.77
CA ARG A 24 7.82 -10.76 -5.74
C ARG A 24 9.01 -10.07 -5.07
N GLY A 25 9.13 -10.15 -3.75
CA GLY A 25 10.23 -9.56 -2.98
C GLY A 25 9.99 -8.10 -2.60
N CYS A 26 8.77 -7.57 -2.72
CA CYS A 26 8.47 -6.24 -2.18
C CYS A 26 8.38 -6.31 -0.64
N ASP A 27 9.24 -5.57 0.04
CA ASP A 27 9.38 -5.52 1.50
C ASP A 27 9.12 -4.10 2.07
N PHE A 28 9.31 -3.07 1.25
CA PHE A 28 9.03 -1.67 1.57
C PHE A 28 7.84 -1.13 0.75
N PHE A 29 6.89 -0.49 1.43
CA PHE A 29 5.66 0.06 0.85
C PHE A 29 5.52 1.55 1.16
N ILE A 30 4.96 2.30 0.21
CA ILE A 30 4.63 3.72 0.38
C ILE A 30 3.13 3.89 0.19
N GLU A 31 2.41 4.30 1.23
CA GLU A 31 1.01 4.70 1.13
C GLU A 31 0.93 6.16 0.71
N LEU A 32 0.31 6.42 -0.43
CA LEU A 32 0.10 7.77 -0.94
C LEU A 32 -1.31 8.24 -0.56
N GLY A 33 -1.38 9.16 0.39
CA GLY A 33 -2.63 9.73 0.89
C GLY A 33 -2.66 9.89 2.41
N PRO A 34 -3.61 10.69 2.92
CA PRO A 34 -3.78 10.89 4.35
C PRO A 34 -4.45 9.67 5.03
N GLY A 35 -4.24 9.54 6.34
CA GLY A 35 -5.04 8.66 7.21
C GLY A 35 -4.42 7.30 7.56
N GLY A 36 -3.38 6.85 6.87
CA GLY A 36 -2.61 5.66 7.27
C GLY A 36 -3.40 4.34 7.20
N VAL A 37 -4.51 4.31 6.46
CA VAL A 37 -5.45 3.19 6.49
C VAL A 37 -4.84 1.98 5.80
N LEU A 38 -4.21 2.18 4.63
CA LEU A 38 -3.59 1.07 3.90
C LEU A 38 -2.35 0.55 4.63
N ALA A 39 -1.57 1.41 5.27
CA ALA A 39 -0.48 1.01 6.15
C ALA A 39 -0.98 0.13 7.31
N GLY A 40 -2.08 0.52 7.96
CA GLY A 40 -2.72 -0.29 9.00
C GLY A 40 -3.24 -1.64 8.49
N LEU A 41 -3.91 -1.66 7.33
CA LEU A 41 -4.39 -2.90 6.71
C LEU A 41 -3.23 -3.83 6.32
N LEU A 42 -2.14 -3.28 5.77
CA LEU A 42 -0.93 -4.03 5.45
C LEU A 42 -0.33 -4.63 6.73
N LYS A 43 -0.10 -3.84 7.78
CA LYS A 43 0.46 -4.33 9.05
C LYS A 43 -0.38 -5.43 9.73
N ARG A 44 -1.70 -5.40 9.58
CA ARG A 44 -2.60 -6.46 10.09
C ARG A 44 -2.51 -7.77 9.32
N THR A 45 -2.12 -7.72 8.05
CA THR A 45 -1.97 -8.91 7.20
C THR A 45 -0.52 -9.38 7.11
N ARG A 46 0.43 -8.47 7.34
CA ARG A 46 1.88 -8.66 7.26
C ARG A 46 2.59 -7.75 8.28
N GLU A 47 2.86 -8.27 9.46
CA GLU A 47 3.46 -7.50 10.56
C GLU A 47 4.89 -7.01 10.22
N ASP A 48 5.60 -7.82 9.42
CA ASP A 48 6.99 -7.63 8.98
C ASP A 48 7.16 -6.59 7.87
N ALA A 49 6.10 -6.25 7.13
CA ALA A 49 6.19 -5.32 6.00
C ALA A 49 6.50 -3.89 6.46
N ASP A 50 7.52 -3.25 5.91
CA ASP A 50 7.83 -1.84 6.20
C ASP A 50 6.94 -0.92 5.37
N VAL A 51 6.38 0.12 5.98
CA VAL A 51 5.44 1.02 5.30
C VAL A 51 5.53 2.45 5.82
N VAL A 52 5.49 3.41 4.90
CA VAL A 52 5.45 4.85 5.17
C VAL A 52 4.22 5.46 4.52
N SER A 53 3.44 6.24 5.28
CA SER A 53 2.35 7.04 4.75
C SER A 53 2.84 8.45 4.40
N VAL A 54 2.50 8.92 3.20
CA VAL A 54 2.95 10.19 2.62
C VAL A 54 1.73 10.98 2.16
N SER A 55 1.52 12.16 2.73
CA SER A 55 0.32 12.99 2.49
C SER A 55 0.60 14.44 2.14
N ASP A 56 1.86 14.88 2.17
CA ASP A 56 2.28 16.27 1.91
C ASP A 56 3.74 16.33 1.43
N ALA A 57 4.18 17.52 1.02
CA ALA A 57 5.53 17.71 0.49
C ALA A 57 6.64 17.43 1.54
N GLU A 58 6.36 17.59 2.83
CA GLU A 58 7.34 17.31 3.88
C GLU A 58 7.54 15.81 4.09
N SER A 59 6.45 15.06 4.18
CA SER A 59 6.45 13.60 4.26
C SER A 59 7.05 12.94 3.01
N VAL A 60 6.88 13.53 1.82
CA VAL A 60 7.59 13.09 0.60
C VAL A 60 9.11 13.20 0.79
N ARG A 61 9.61 14.35 1.27
CA ARG A 61 11.06 14.54 1.50
C ARG A 61 11.61 13.56 2.52
N LYS A 62 10.91 13.39 3.65
CA LYS A 62 11.28 12.41 4.69
C LYS A 62 11.26 10.97 4.16
N CYS A 63 10.30 10.62 3.31
CA CYS A 63 10.26 9.31 2.68
C CYS A 63 11.44 9.10 1.72
N ALA A 64 11.83 10.12 0.96
CA ALA A 64 12.96 10.05 0.05
C ALA A 64 14.31 9.85 0.76
N GLU A 65 14.48 10.38 1.99
CA GLU A 65 15.67 10.16 2.82
C GLU A 65 15.82 8.72 3.31
N ARG A 66 14.76 7.90 3.27
CA ARG A 66 14.77 6.49 3.68
C ARG A 66 15.12 5.51 2.55
N LEU A 67 15.11 5.98 1.30
CA LEU A 67 15.41 5.19 0.10
C LEU A 67 16.89 5.30 -0.28
#